data_AF-A0ABD0Y7X9-F1
#
_entry.id   AF-A0ABD0Y7X9-F1
#
_cell.length_a   1.000
_cell.length_b   1.000
_cell.length_c   1.000
_cell.angle_alpha   90.00
_cell.angle_beta   90.00
_cell.angle_gamma   90.00
#
_symmetry.space_group_name_H-M   'P 1'
#
loop_
_entity.id
_entity.type
_entity.pdbx_description
1 polymer ?
#
loop_
_entity_poly.entity_id
_entity_poly.type
_entity_poly.pdbx_seq_one_letter_code
_entity_poly.pdbx_strand_id
1 'polypeptide(L)'
;MEGEWILLGLPGNAGTLISLSAYVSLFTFFFVWLLCLHNNISAGRSPLAVSTSLSDSGHFEELSPHPSPRISHSALEKEIDRLKHQHEEEALKLSSNAQVDILVQRLAEANDRYYELKPQLEAVQAKVSKLEKEKEELLKKNKESEEKHKNMYLQMFNKGQQAAIFQVDDSSNDGGPILTLPDLLKQLEVTKQELESVKDREFWQAENLLSGKEAVSLWNMCRKTMYRRMLENKKSKSEQDAEVTLQFLKSAVYYFLTDRENVAGHLAAIQSILGFSQDEKLSIERASYAWK
;
A
#
# COMPACT_ATOMS: atom_id res chain seq x y z
N MET A 1 -23.77 -10.51 15.99
CA MET A 1 -22.53 -11.31 16.01
C MET A 1 -22.60 -12.22 14.80
N GLU A 2 -22.25 -11.69 13.63
CA GLU A 2 -22.19 -12.45 12.39
C GLU A 2 -20.77 -12.23 11.86
N GLY A 3 -19.94 -13.27 11.93
CA GLY A 3 -18.57 -13.24 11.43
C GLY A 3 -18.57 -13.51 9.94
N GLU A 4 -18.00 -12.59 9.17
CA GLU A 4 -17.76 -12.73 7.74
C GLU A 4 -16.77 -13.88 7.48
N TRP A 5 -17.21 -14.87 6.69
CA TRP A 5 -16.34 -15.94 6.20
C TRP A 5 -15.78 -15.54 4.83
N ILE A 6 -14.47 -15.27 4.77
CA ILE A 6 -13.78 -15.01 3.50
C ILE A 6 -13.40 -16.36 2.87
N LEU A 7 -14.01 -16.65 1.72
CA LEU A 7 -13.78 -17.85 0.93
C LEU A 7 -12.57 -17.63 0.01
N LEU A 8 -11.38 -18.07 0.41
CA LEU A 8 -10.23 -18.18 -0.49
C LEU A 8 -10.20 -19.61 -1.04
N GLY A 9 -10.63 -19.75 -2.30
CA GLY A 9 -10.56 -20.99 -3.05
C GLY A 9 -9.12 -21.33 -3.46
N LEU A 10 -8.64 -22.48 -3.00
CA LEU A 10 -7.63 -23.28 -3.68
C LEU A 10 -8.22 -24.68 -3.92
N PRO A 11 -7.98 -25.31 -5.09
CA PRO A 11 -8.63 -26.56 -5.43
C PRO A 11 -7.89 -27.73 -4.77
N GLY A 12 -8.67 -28.57 -4.07
CA GLY A 12 -8.28 -29.93 -3.73
C GLY A 12 -7.52 -30.12 -2.43
N ASN A 13 -8.22 -30.15 -1.30
CA ASN A 13 -8.21 -31.33 -0.42
C ASN A 13 -9.33 -31.24 0.62
N ALA A 14 -9.78 -32.40 1.07
CA ALA A 14 -10.88 -32.57 2.01
C ALA A 14 -10.72 -31.76 3.31
N GLY A 15 -11.86 -31.28 3.81
CA GLY A 15 -11.96 -30.29 4.86
C GLY A 15 -11.36 -30.69 6.21
N THR A 16 -10.79 -29.69 6.87
CA THR A 16 -10.75 -29.63 8.33
C THR A 16 -11.06 -28.18 8.70
N LEU A 17 -12.30 -27.93 9.17
CA LEU A 17 -12.72 -26.63 9.67
C LEU A 17 -12.10 -26.43 11.06
N ILE A 18 -10.99 -25.72 11.11
CA ILE A 18 -10.35 -25.32 12.37
C ILE A 18 -10.69 -23.85 12.60
N SER A 19 -11.39 -23.58 13.71
CA SER A 19 -11.76 -22.22 14.14
C SER A 19 -10.55 -21.29 14.15
N LEU A 20 -10.71 -20.04 13.66
CA LEU A 20 -9.67 -18.99 13.75
C LEU A 20 -9.16 -18.80 15.20
N SER A 21 -9.97 -19.10 16.21
CA SER A 21 -9.57 -19.05 17.63
C SER A 21 -8.48 -20.06 18.00
N ALA A 22 -8.41 -21.20 17.29
CA ALA A 22 -7.38 -22.21 17.51
C ALA A 22 -6.06 -21.81 16.86
N TYR A 23 -6.07 -21.08 15.73
CA TYR A 23 -4.86 -20.54 15.11
C TYR A 23 -4.21 -19.46 15.98
N VAL A 24 -5.01 -18.54 16.56
CA VAL A 24 -4.48 -17.51 17.45
C VAL A 24 -3.92 -18.12 18.74
N SER A 25 -4.58 -19.15 19.28
CA SER A 25 -4.07 -19.88 20.47
C SER A 25 -2.80 -20.66 20.17
N LEU A 26 -2.73 -21.40 19.05
CA LEU A 26 -1.52 -22.14 18.68
C LEU A 26 -0.36 -21.21 18.35
N PHE A 27 -0.62 -20.07 17.70
CA PHE A 27 0.41 -19.09 17.38
C PHE A 27 0.97 -18.40 18.63
N THR A 28 0.11 -18.05 19.60
CA THR A 28 0.55 -17.49 20.89
C THR A 28 1.32 -18.52 21.72
N PHE A 29 0.88 -19.78 21.77
CA PHE A 29 1.62 -20.86 22.43
C PHE A 29 2.98 -21.12 21.77
N PHE A 30 3.05 -21.13 20.44
CA PHE A 30 4.30 -21.32 19.71
C PHE A 30 5.26 -20.14 19.91
N PHE A 31 4.74 -18.91 19.94
CA PHE A 31 5.54 -17.71 20.18
C PHE A 31 6.08 -17.64 21.62
N VAL A 32 5.26 -18.01 22.61
CA VAL A 32 5.68 -18.11 24.02
C VAL A 32 6.69 -19.24 24.21
N TRP A 33 6.50 -20.38 23.55
CA TRP A 33 7.46 -21.49 23.58
C TRP A 33 8.80 -21.09 22.93
N LEU A 34 8.77 -20.35 21.81
CA LEU A 34 9.96 -19.84 21.15
C LEU A 34 10.71 -18.80 22.00
N LEU A 35 9.98 -17.90 22.66
CA LEU A 35 10.55 -16.93 23.62
C LEU A 35 11.14 -17.62 24.87
N CYS A 36 10.53 -18.70 25.34
CA CYS A 36 11.08 -19.53 26.42
C CYS A 36 12.34 -20.28 25.96
N LEU A 37 12.38 -20.81 24.73
CA LEU A 37 13.56 -21.49 24.19
C LEU A 37 14.73 -20.51 24.00
N HIS A 38 14.45 -19.30 23.54
CA HIS A 38 15.46 -18.24 23.38
C HIS A 38 16.00 -17.74 24.74
N ASN A 39 15.15 -17.61 25.76
CA ASN A 39 15.59 -17.23 27.11
C ASN A 39 16.36 -18.34 27.83
N ASN A 40 16.03 -19.62 27.60
CA ASN A 40 16.73 -20.75 28.22
C ASN A 40 18.14 -20.95 27.60
N ILE A 41 18.31 -20.64 26.31
CA ILE A 41 19.64 -20.62 25.66
C ILE A 41 20.50 -19.46 26.19
N SER A 42 19.90 -18.37 26.66
CA SER A 42 20.63 -17.21 27.21
C SER A 42 21.02 -17.36 28.69
N ALA A 43 20.43 -18.31 29.43
CA ALA A 43 20.70 -18.56 30.86
C ALA A 43 21.79 -19.64 31.12
N GLY A 44 22.28 -20.32 30.07
CA GLY A 44 23.28 -21.39 30.18
C GLY A 44 24.74 -20.98 29.95
N ARG A 45 25.07 -19.68 29.96
CA ARG A 45 26.45 -19.21 29.74
C ARG A 45 27.16 -18.92 31.07
N SER A 46 27.56 -19.99 31.74
CA SER A 46 28.57 -19.92 32.79
C SER A 46 29.90 -19.40 32.19
N PRO A 47 30.65 -18.53 32.88
CA PRO A 47 31.91 -18.02 32.38
C PRO A 47 32.95 -19.13 32.42
N LEU A 48 33.32 -19.67 31.26
CA LEU A 48 34.56 -20.44 31.12
C LEU A 48 35.72 -19.49 31.38
N ALA A 49 36.26 -19.57 32.58
CA ALA A 49 37.56 -19.05 32.94
C ALA A 49 38.59 -19.66 31.97
N VAL A 50 39.09 -18.81 31.08
CA VAL A 50 40.28 -19.09 30.29
C VAL A 50 41.47 -18.98 31.23
N SER A 51 41.86 -20.11 31.83
CA SER A 51 43.19 -20.28 32.39
C SER A 51 44.14 -20.64 31.25
N THR A 52 44.64 -19.64 30.52
CA THR A 52 45.85 -19.80 29.71
C THR A 52 47.03 -19.92 30.66
N SER A 53 47.38 -21.13 31.06
CA SER A 53 48.72 -21.40 31.59
C SER A 53 49.69 -21.34 30.43
N LEU A 54 50.35 -20.19 30.27
CA LEU A 54 51.65 -20.10 29.61
C LEU A 54 52.67 -20.78 30.52
N SER A 55 52.71 -22.12 30.47
CA SER A 55 53.86 -22.89 30.96
C SER A 55 54.80 -23.07 29.79
N ASP A 56 55.51 -21.99 29.50
CA ASP A 56 56.78 -21.97 28.77
C ASP A 56 57.80 -22.78 29.58
N SER A 57 57.82 -24.10 29.34
CA SER A 57 58.91 -24.95 29.81
C SER A 57 60.10 -24.74 28.90
N GLY A 58 60.82 -23.64 29.13
CA GLY A 58 62.23 -23.50 28.75
C GLY A 58 63.06 -24.52 29.53
N HIS A 59 62.98 -25.80 29.12
CA HIS A 59 63.91 -26.83 29.56
C HIS A 59 65.15 -26.76 28.66
N PHE A 60 66.13 -26.03 29.16
CA PHE A 60 67.49 -25.93 28.63
C PHE A 60 68.19 -27.29 28.78
N GLU A 61 68.27 -28.05 27.69
CA GLU A 61 69.14 -29.22 27.58
C GLU A 61 70.35 -28.86 26.71
N GLU A 62 71.37 -28.36 27.42
CA GLU A 62 72.73 -28.90 27.43
C GLU A 62 73.25 -29.49 26.11
N LEU A 63 74.25 -28.79 25.56
CA LEU A 63 75.11 -29.22 24.46
C LEU A 63 75.70 -30.61 24.73
N SER A 64 75.23 -31.63 24.02
CA SER A 64 75.99 -32.86 23.76
C SER A 64 75.59 -33.51 22.43
N PRO A 65 76.56 -33.92 21.59
CA PRO A 65 76.28 -34.48 20.28
C PRO A 65 75.95 -35.97 20.41
N HIS A 66 74.67 -36.33 20.55
CA HIS A 66 74.21 -37.71 20.48
C HIS A 66 73.20 -37.92 19.36
N PRO A 67 73.25 -39.08 18.66
CA PRO A 67 72.61 -39.29 17.37
C PRO A 67 71.09 -39.38 17.53
N SER A 68 70.37 -38.66 16.66
CA SER A 68 68.91 -38.63 16.58
C SER A 68 68.28 -40.02 16.73
N PRO A 69 67.20 -40.18 17.51
CA PRO A 69 66.35 -41.36 17.38
C PRO A 69 65.78 -41.30 15.97
N ARG A 70 65.99 -42.35 15.17
CA ARG A 70 65.28 -42.53 13.90
C ARG A 70 63.81 -42.66 14.23
N ILE A 71 63.09 -41.54 14.29
CA ILE A 71 61.64 -41.52 14.22
C ILE A 71 61.32 -42.27 12.93
N SER A 72 60.63 -43.41 13.04
CA SER A 72 60.34 -44.22 11.87
C SER A 72 59.58 -43.37 10.88
N HIS A 73 59.95 -43.44 9.60
CA HIS A 73 59.32 -42.68 8.52
C HIS A 73 57.78 -42.80 8.57
N SER A 74 57.29 -43.98 8.96
CA SER A 74 55.88 -44.29 9.20
C SER A 74 55.19 -43.52 10.33
N ALA A 75 55.93 -43.05 11.35
CA ALA A 75 55.39 -42.24 12.44
C ALA A 75 55.28 -40.77 12.04
N LEU A 76 56.25 -40.26 11.27
CA LEU A 76 56.18 -38.92 10.68
C LEU A 76 55.10 -38.81 9.61
N GLU A 77 54.95 -39.84 8.76
CA GLU A 77 53.85 -39.90 7.77
C GLU A 77 52.48 -39.84 8.45
N LYS A 78 52.28 -40.61 9.52
CA LYS A 78 51.03 -40.57 10.31
C LYS A 78 50.76 -39.22 10.94
N GLU A 79 51.80 -38.53 11.41
CA GLU A 79 51.66 -37.19 12.00
C GLU A 79 51.37 -36.13 10.94
N ILE A 80 52.00 -36.21 9.78
CA ILE A 80 51.70 -35.36 8.62
C ILE A 80 50.24 -35.54 8.18
N ASP A 81 49.75 -36.78 8.11
CA ASP A 81 48.36 -37.05 7.72
C ASP A 81 47.36 -36.56 8.76
N ARG A 82 47.69 -36.65 10.06
CA ARG A 82 46.87 -36.05 11.13
C ARG A 82 46.79 -34.54 11.01
N LEU A 83 47.92 -33.87 10.80
CA LEU A 83 47.97 -32.42 10.64
C LEU A 83 47.22 -31.95 9.38
N LYS A 84 47.30 -32.71 8.27
CA LYS A 84 46.50 -32.44 7.07
C LYS A 84 45.00 -32.55 7.34
N HIS A 85 44.56 -33.61 8.02
CA HIS A 85 43.14 -33.78 8.36
C HIS A 85 42.64 -32.67 9.30
N GLN A 86 43.45 -32.26 10.29
CA GLN A 86 43.10 -31.13 11.17
C GLN A 86 42.98 -29.82 10.38
N HIS A 87 43.91 -29.56 9.46
CA HIS A 87 43.85 -28.37 8.61
C HIS A 87 42.62 -28.36 7.69
N GLU A 88 42.26 -29.51 7.11
CA GLU A 88 41.06 -29.65 6.27
C GLU A 88 39.78 -29.44 7.09
N GLU A 89 39.72 -29.98 8.31
CA GLU A 89 38.61 -29.77 9.23
C GLU A 89 38.48 -28.30 9.66
N GLU A 90 39.60 -27.62 9.91
CA GLU A 90 39.64 -26.19 10.21
C GLU A 90 39.19 -25.35 9.01
N ALA A 91 39.60 -25.70 7.80
CA ALA A 91 39.15 -25.03 6.57
C ALA A 91 37.63 -25.16 6.38
N LEU A 92 37.05 -26.34 6.63
CA LEU A 92 35.60 -26.56 6.59
C LEU A 92 34.86 -25.76 7.67
N LYS A 93 35.41 -25.67 8.88
CA LYS A 93 34.84 -24.84 9.97
C LYS A 93 34.87 -23.36 9.61
N LEU A 94 35.96 -22.86 9.05
CA LEU A 94 36.07 -21.47 8.60
C LEU A 94 35.06 -21.17 7.49
N SER A 95 34.87 -22.08 6.53
CA SER A 95 33.85 -21.94 5.48
C SER A 95 32.43 -21.93 6.04
N SER A 96 32.13 -22.83 6.99
CA SER A 96 30.82 -22.89 7.65
C SER A 96 30.55 -21.61 8.44
N ASN A 97 31.54 -21.14 9.21
CA ASN A 97 31.44 -19.89 9.97
C ASN A 97 31.25 -18.68 9.04
N ALA A 98 31.98 -18.60 7.93
CA ALA A 98 31.78 -17.54 6.93
C ALA A 98 30.36 -17.55 6.34
N GLN A 99 29.80 -18.74 6.10
CA GLN A 99 28.41 -18.86 5.64
C GLN A 99 27.41 -18.40 6.72
N VAL A 100 27.65 -18.72 7.99
CA VAL A 100 26.84 -18.23 9.12
C VAL A 100 26.90 -16.71 9.20
N ASP A 101 28.09 -16.11 9.08
CA ASP A 101 28.26 -14.65 9.13
C ASP A 101 27.51 -13.95 7.99
N ILE A 102 27.54 -14.52 6.78
CA ILE A 102 26.75 -14.01 5.65
C ILE A 102 25.24 -14.08 5.94
N LEU A 103 24.76 -15.17 6.54
CA LEU A 103 23.35 -15.32 6.89
C LEU A 103 22.93 -14.34 7.98
N VAL A 104 23.78 -14.14 9.00
CA VAL A 104 23.54 -13.15 10.06
C VAL A 104 23.50 -11.74 9.48
N GLN A 105 24.43 -11.40 8.59
CA GLN A 105 24.46 -10.11 7.89
C GLN A 105 23.18 -9.89 7.07
N ARG A 106 22.75 -10.89 6.29
CA ARG A 106 21.50 -10.80 5.52
C ARG A 106 20.27 -10.65 6.42
N LEU A 107 20.27 -11.30 7.59
CA LEU A 107 19.17 -11.19 8.55
C LEU A 107 19.14 -9.81 9.20
N ALA A 108 20.30 -9.21 9.49
CA ALA A 108 20.40 -7.84 9.95
C ALA A 108 19.87 -6.85 8.89
N GLU A 109 20.30 -6.99 7.64
CA GLU A 109 19.82 -6.16 6.53
C GLU A 109 18.31 -6.31 6.29
N ALA A 110 17.76 -7.51 6.45
CA ALA A 110 16.31 -7.75 6.36
C ALA A 110 15.55 -7.09 7.52
N ASN A 111 16.11 -7.11 8.73
CA ASN A 111 15.54 -6.43 9.88
C ASN A 111 15.55 -4.90 9.70
N ASP A 112 16.65 -4.33 9.21
CA ASP A 112 16.74 -2.87 8.95
C ASP A 112 15.68 -2.42 7.95
N ARG A 113 15.53 -3.17 6.84
CA ARG A 113 14.46 -2.91 5.85
C ARG A 113 13.07 -3.03 6.44
N TYR A 114 12.85 -3.99 7.34
CA TYR A 114 11.56 -4.12 8.03
C TYR A 114 11.27 -2.90 8.90
N TYR A 115 12.26 -2.41 9.66
CA TYR A 115 12.09 -1.21 10.49
C TYR A 115 11.90 0.07 9.67
N GLU A 116 12.48 0.17 8.47
CA GLU A 116 12.22 1.28 7.54
C GLU A 116 10.83 1.22 6.89
N LEU A 117 10.35 0.01 6.56
CA LEU A 117 9.10 -0.17 5.84
C LEU A 117 7.87 -0.13 6.77
N LYS A 118 8.00 -0.60 8.00
CA LYS A 118 6.94 -0.61 9.01
C LYS A 118 6.24 0.75 9.20
N PRO A 119 6.94 1.88 9.41
CA PRO A 119 6.28 3.18 9.56
C PRO A 119 5.55 3.64 8.28
N GLN A 120 6.03 3.24 7.10
CA GLN A 120 5.36 3.55 5.84
C GLN A 120 4.04 2.78 5.71
N LEU A 121 4.04 1.50 6.10
CA LEU A 121 2.84 0.69 6.14
C LEU A 121 1.81 1.26 7.13
N GLU A 122 2.25 1.64 8.33
CA GLU A 122 1.39 2.30 9.33
C GLU A 122 0.84 3.64 8.81
N ALA A 123 1.64 4.44 8.13
CA ALA A 123 1.21 5.72 7.53
C ALA A 123 0.16 5.52 6.42
N VAL A 124 0.35 4.52 5.55
CA VAL A 124 -0.62 4.18 4.51
C VAL A 124 -1.91 3.65 5.14
N GLN A 125 -1.82 2.79 6.14
CA GLN A 125 -2.99 2.26 6.85
C GLN A 125 -3.79 3.38 7.55
N ALA A 126 -3.10 4.35 8.18
CA ALA A 126 -3.75 5.51 8.76
C ALA A 126 -4.45 6.37 7.71
N LYS A 127 -3.84 6.56 6.53
CA LYS A 127 -4.43 7.29 5.40
C LYS A 127 -5.66 6.56 4.85
N VAL A 128 -5.62 5.23 4.73
CA VAL A 128 -6.78 4.42 4.34
C VAL A 128 -7.92 4.59 5.33
N SER A 129 -7.66 4.46 6.63
CA SER A 129 -8.68 4.65 7.67
C SER A 129 -9.31 6.05 7.64
N LYS A 130 -8.52 7.10 7.35
CA LYS A 130 -9.04 8.46 7.19
C LYS A 130 -9.96 8.58 5.98
N LEU A 131 -9.54 8.04 4.82
CA LEU A 131 -10.35 8.07 3.60
C LEU A 131 -11.64 7.26 3.73
N GLU A 132 -11.61 6.14 4.46
CA GLU A 132 -12.81 5.35 4.77
C GLU A 132 -13.82 6.14 5.60
N LYS A 133 -13.36 6.87 6.62
CA LYS A 133 -14.21 7.77 7.43
C LYS A 133 -14.80 8.89 6.58
N GLU A 134 -13.99 9.56 5.77
CA GLU A 134 -14.46 10.63 4.87
C GLU A 134 -15.52 10.11 3.88
N LYS A 135 -15.33 8.89 3.34
CA LYS A 135 -16.32 8.24 2.48
C LYS A 135 -17.63 7.96 3.22
N GLU A 136 -17.57 7.45 4.44
CA GLU A 136 -18.76 7.17 5.25
C GLU A 136 -19.53 8.45 5.57
N GLU A 137 -18.83 9.53 5.95
CA GLU A 137 -19.45 10.83 6.21
C GLU A 137 -20.15 11.41 4.98
N LEU A 138 -19.51 11.33 3.80
CA LEU A 138 -20.11 11.79 2.55
C LEU A 138 -21.34 10.96 2.16
N LEU A 139 -21.28 9.63 2.31
CA LEU A 139 -22.44 8.77 2.06
C LEU A 139 -23.60 9.09 3.00
N LYS A 140 -23.30 9.34 4.28
CA LYS A 140 -24.31 9.76 5.26
C LYS A 140 -24.95 11.09 4.88
N LYS A 141 -24.14 12.10 4.54
CA LYS A 141 -24.65 13.41 4.09
C LYS A 141 -25.50 13.30 2.83
N ASN A 142 -25.09 12.46 1.87
CA ASN A 142 -25.87 12.22 0.66
C ASN A 142 -27.22 11.59 0.98
N LYS A 143 -27.23 10.53 1.80
CA LYS A 143 -28.47 9.86 2.23
C LYS A 143 -29.41 10.79 3.00
N GLU A 144 -28.87 11.63 3.89
CA GLU A 144 -29.66 12.66 4.59
C GLU A 144 -30.25 13.69 3.63
N SER A 145 -29.51 14.08 2.59
CA SER A 145 -30.04 15.00 1.57
C SER A 145 -31.14 14.35 0.73
N GLU A 146 -31.00 13.08 0.36
CA GLU A 146 -32.02 12.31 -0.36
C GLU A 146 -33.30 12.16 0.46
N GLU A 147 -33.17 11.87 1.77
CA GLU A 147 -34.33 11.75 2.67
C GLU A 147 -35.03 13.10 2.87
N LYS A 148 -34.28 14.20 2.97
CA LYS A 148 -34.85 15.55 3.00
C LYS A 148 -35.62 15.86 1.72
N HIS A 149 -35.07 15.53 0.56
CA HIS A 149 -35.75 15.73 -0.72
C HIS A 149 -37.03 14.89 -0.80
N LYS A 150 -36.96 13.60 -0.42
CA LYS A 150 -38.12 12.71 -0.39
C LYS A 150 -39.23 13.24 0.52
N ASN A 151 -38.90 13.69 1.72
CA ASN A 151 -39.86 14.28 2.66
C ASN A 151 -40.46 15.57 2.10
N MET A 152 -39.66 16.43 1.48
CA MET A 152 -40.14 17.65 0.83
C MET A 152 -41.13 17.33 -0.31
N TYR A 153 -40.79 16.37 -1.18
CA TYR A 153 -41.69 15.92 -2.25
C TYR A 153 -43.02 15.39 -1.69
N LEU A 154 -42.96 14.59 -0.63
CA LEU A 154 -44.15 14.05 0.01
C LEU A 154 -45.05 15.16 0.61
N GLN A 155 -44.45 16.15 1.26
CA GLN A 155 -45.19 17.30 1.79
C GLN A 155 -45.85 18.13 0.69
N MET A 156 -45.13 18.43 -0.40
CA MET A 156 -45.68 19.18 -1.52
C MET A 156 -46.80 18.42 -2.21
N PHE A 157 -46.66 17.11 -2.38
CA PHE A 157 -47.71 16.26 -2.94
C PHE A 157 -48.99 16.25 -2.09
N ASN A 158 -48.85 16.08 -0.77
CA ASN A 158 -50.00 16.12 0.15
C ASN A 158 -50.67 17.49 0.17
N LYS A 159 -49.90 18.58 0.17
CA LYS A 159 -50.43 19.95 0.07
C LYS A 159 -51.18 20.17 -1.26
N GLY A 160 -50.66 19.65 -2.37
CA GLY A 160 -51.32 19.72 -3.67
C GLY A 160 -52.68 18.99 -3.69
N GLN A 161 -52.76 17.81 -3.06
CA GLN A 161 -54.03 17.10 -2.92
C GLN A 161 -55.03 17.87 -2.05
N GLN A 162 -54.58 18.42 -0.92
CA GLN A 162 -55.45 19.22 -0.04
C GLN A 162 -55.98 20.48 -0.75
N ALA A 163 -55.13 21.17 -1.52
CA ALA A 163 -55.55 22.34 -2.29
C ALA A 163 -56.58 21.99 -3.37
N ALA A 164 -56.43 20.84 -4.04
CA ALA A 164 -57.39 20.38 -5.04
C ALA A 164 -58.74 20.00 -4.41
N ILE A 165 -58.74 19.35 -3.24
CA ILE A 165 -59.97 19.01 -2.50
C ILE A 165 -60.67 20.29 -2.01
N PHE A 166 -59.92 21.25 -1.46
CA PHE A 166 -60.47 22.53 -0.97
C PHE A 166 -61.09 23.37 -2.10
N GLN A 167 -60.50 23.39 -3.30
CA GLN A 167 -61.09 24.07 -4.47
C GLN A 167 -62.41 23.43 -4.94
N VAL A 168 -62.57 22.12 -4.74
CA VAL A 168 -63.81 21.40 -5.08
C VAL A 168 -64.92 21.67 -4.06
N ASP A 169 -64.59 21.77 -2.77
CA ASP A 169 -65.56 22.07 -1.71
C ASP A 169 -66.09 23.52 -1.77
N ASP A 170 -65.23 24.50 -2.11
CA ASP A 170 -65.63 25.92 -2.27
C ASP A 170 -66.49 26.15 -3.55
N SER A 171 -66.46 25.20 -4.49
CA SER A 171 -67.32 25.22 -5.69
C SER A 171 -68.70 24.58 -5.45
N SER A 172 -68.91 23.95 -4.30
CA SER A 172 -70.07 23.08 -4.04
C SER A 172 -71.03 23.59 -2.96
N ASN A 173 -70.64 24.61 -2.18
CA ASN A 173 -71.47 25.12 -1.11
C ASN A 173 -71.38 26.64 -0.96
N ASP A 174 -72.56 27.24 -0.92
CA ASP A 174 -72.90 28.59 -0.48
C ASP A 174 -73.15 29.65 -1.56
N GLY A 175 -74.41 30.08 -1.60
CA GLY A 175 -74.81 31.32 -2.23
C GLY A 175 -74.13 32.46 -1.49
N GLY A 176 -73.05 32.97 -2.09
CA GLY A 176 -72.23 34.01 -1.47
C GLY A 176 -73.05 35.25 -1.08
N PRO A 177 -72.76 35.85 0.09
CA PRO A 177 -73.42 37.05 0.56
C PRO A 177 -73.23 38.16 -0.48
N ILE A 178 -74.24 39.01 -0.63
CA ILE A 178 -74.20 40.17 -1.53
C ILE A 178 -73.06 41.08 -1.07
N LEU A 179 -71.87 40.87 -1.66
CA LEU A 179 -70.68 41.67 -1.40
C LEU A 179 -70.96 43.07 -1.91
N THR A 180 -70.94 44.03 -1.00
CA THR A 180 -71.15 45.42 -1.36
C THR A 180 -69.92 45.94 -2.12
N LEU A 181 -70.11 46.88 -3.06
CA LEU A 181 -69.03 47.46 -3.87
C LEU A 181 -67.75 47.84 -3.08
N PRO A 182 -67.83 48.35 -1.84
CA PRO A 182 -66.65 48.60 -1.00
C PRO A 182 -65.87 47.34 -0.62
N ASP A 183 -66.56 46.22 -0.34
CA ASP A 183 -65.93 44.95 0.02
C ASP A 183 -65.19 44.35 -1.17
N LEU A 184 -65.80 44.45 -2.36
CA LEU A 184 -65.15 44.07 -3.63
C LEU A 184 -63.88 44.88 -3.89
N LEU A 185 -63.91 46.20 -3.69
CA LEU A 185 -62.71 47.03 -3.86
C LEU A 185 -61.62 46.67 -2.86
N LYS A 186 -61.98 46.41 -1.60
CA LYS A 186 -61.03 45.98 -0.58
C LYS A 186 -60.43 44.61 -0.91
N GLN A 187 -61.23 43.68 -1.39
CA GLN A 187 -60.79 42.35 -1.79
C GLN A 187 -59.92 42.40 -3.06
N LEU A 188 -60.20 43.33 -3.98
CA LEU A 188 -59.38 43.59 -5.17
C LEU A 188 -58.02 44.22 -4.80
N GLU A 189 -58.00 45.12 -3.81
CA GLU A 189 -56.74 45.68 -3.29
C GLU A 189 -55.90 44.61 -2.59
N VAL A 190 -56.53 43.75 -1.78
CA VAL A 190 -55.84 42.63 -1.11
C VAL A 190 -55.30 41.63 -2.14
N THR A 191 -56.10 41.22 -3.12
CA THR A 191 -55.64 40.29 -4.17
C THR A 191 -54.55 40.92 -5.04
N LYS A 192 -54.63 42.22 -5.34
CA LYS A 192 -53.55 42.94 -6.05
C LYS A 192 -52.25 42.94 -5.24
N GLN A 193 -52.32 43.21 -3.94
CA GLN A 193 -51.16 43.23 -3.05
C GLN A 193 -50.54 41.83 -2.88
N GLU A 194 -51.36 40.80 -2.78
CA GLU A 194 -50.91 39.41 -2.78
C GLU A 194 -50.24 39.05 -4.12
N LEU A 195 -50.82 39.46 -5.26
CA LEU A 195 -50.25 39.20 -6.58
C LEU A 195 -48.91 39.92 -6.78
N GLU A 196 -48.75 41.16 -6.32
CA GLU A 196 -47.45 41.85 -6.32
C GLU A 196 -46.42 41.12 -5.45
N SER A 197 -46.83 40.63 -4.28
CA SER A 197 -45.93 39.86 -3.40
C SER A 197 -45.50 38.50 -3.99
N VAL A 198 -46.37 37.87 -4.78
CA VAL A 198 -46.08 36.64 -5.52
C VAL A 198 -45.18 36.94 -6.71
N LYS A 199 -45.42 38.05 -7.43
CA LYS A 199 -44.62 38.46 -8.58
C LYS A 199 -43.17 38.74 -8.18
N ASP A 200 -42.94 39.35 -7.01
CA ASP A 200 -41.60 39.52 -6.46
C ASP A 200 -40.98 38.17 -6.07
N ARG A 201 -41.73 37.25 -5.46
CA ARG A 201 -41.23 35.89 -5.14
C ARG A 201 -40.89 35.07 -6.38
N GLU A 202 -41.71 35.13 -7.42
CA GLU A 202 -41.50 34.44 -8.69
C GLU A 202 -40.33 35.05 -9.46
N PHE A 203 -40.13 36.36 -9.41
CA PHE A 203 -38.95 37.02 -9.99
C PHE A 203 -37.65 36.49 -9.37
N TRP A 204 -37.61 36.30 -8.05
CA TRP A 204 -36.45 35.71 -7.36
C TRP A 204 -36.30 34.18 -7.54
N GLN A 205 -37.38 33.45 -7.84
CA GLN A 205 -37.36 31.99 -8.00
C GLN A 205 -37.21 31.52 -9.46
N ALA A 206 -37.71 32.28 -10.44
CA ALA A 206 -37.70 31.90 -11.85
C ALA A 206 -36.35 32.15 -12.54
N GLU A 207 -35.54 33.11 -12.08
CA GLU A 207 -34.21 33.37 -12.68
C GLU A 207 -33.14 32.30 -12.32
N ASN A 208 -33.41 31.39 -11.38
CA ASN A 208 -32.41 30.40 -10.91
C ASN A 208 -32.81 28.92 -11.10
N LEU A 209 -34.00 28.64 -11.64
CA LEU A 209 -34.42 27.27 -11.91
C LEU A 209 -34.14 26.93 -13.38
N LEU A 210 -32.98 26.35 -13.61
CA LEU A 210 -32.62 25.70 -14.88
C LEU A 210 -33.80 24.85 -15.36
N SER A 211 -34.26 25.09 -16.58
CA SER A 211 -35.26 24.24 -17.23
C SER A 211 -34.80 22.79 -17.18
N GLY A 212 -35.71 21.83 -17.04
CA GLY A 212 -35.35 20.40 -16.99
C GLY A 212 -34.46 19.96 -18.16
N LYS A 213 -34.62 20.60 -19.33
CA LYS A 213 -33.75 20.39 -20.50
C LYS A 213 -32.35 20.98 -20.29
N GLU A 214 -32.25 22.17 -19.71
CA GLU A 214 -30.99 22.84 -19.43
C GLU A 214 -30.21 22.11 -18.32
N ALA A 215 -30.88 21.71 -17.25
CA ALA A 215 -30.30 20.93 -16.16
C ALA A 215 -29.71 19.60 -16.67
N VAL A 216 -30.44 18.87 -17.52
CA VAL A 216 -29.95 17.63 -18.14
C VAL A 216 -28.79 17.90 -19.09
N SER A 217 -28.82 19.00 -19.85
CA SER A 217 -27.73 19.37 -20.75
C SER A 217 -26.44 19.70 -19.98
N LEU A 218 -26.55 20.45 -18.87
CA LEU A 218 -25.43 20.78 -17.99
C LEU A 218 -24.88 19.53 -17.28
N TRP A 219 -25.75 18.65 -16.80
CA TRP A 219 -25.32 17.39 -16.19
C TRP A 219 -24.56 16.50 -17.18
N ASN A 220 -25.08 16.34 -18.40
CA ASN A 220 -24.39 15.58 -19.45
C ASN A 220 -23.05 16.22 -19.84
N MET A 221 -22.99 17.55 -19.94
CA MET A 221 -21.74 18.27 -20.22
C MET A 221 -20.73 18.10 -19.09
N CYS A 222 -21.12 18.34 -17.84
CA CYS A 222 -20.24 18.18 -16.67
C CYS A 222 -19.76 16.73 -16.53
N ARG A 223 -20.65 15.75 -16.71
CA ARG A 223 -20.30 14.32 -16.67
C ARG A 223 -19.32 13.95 -17.78
N LYS A 224 -19.58 14.37 -19.02
CA LYS A 224 -18.70 14.09 -20.18
C LYS A 224 -17.33 14.74 -19.98
N THR A 225 -17.28 15.94 -19.45
CA THR A 225 -16.03 16.66 -19.17
C THR A 225 -15.24 16.01 -18.03
N MET A 226 -15.90 15.59 -16.94
CA MET A 226 -15.25 14.83 -15.86
C MET A 226 -14.70 13.49 -16.34
N TYR A 227 -15.47 12.72 -17.10
CA TYR A 227 -15.02 11.44 -17.65
C TYR A 227 -13.82 11.61 -18.57
N ARG A 228 -13.85 12.63 -19.44
CA ARG A 228 -12.72 12.98 -20.29
C ARG A 228 -11.48 13.30 -19.44
N ARG A 229 -11.62 14.14 -18.42
CA ARG A 229 -10.51 14.51 -17.52
C ARG A 229 -9.95 13.31 -16.74
N MET A 230 -10.80 12.39 -16.29
CA MET A 230 -10.34 11.16 -15.63
C MET A 230 -9.57 10.24 -16.57
N LEU A 231 -9.97 10.16 -17.85
CA LEU A 231 -9.26 9.38 -18.87
C LEU A 231 -7.96 10.07 -19.29
N GLU A 232 -7.97 11.39 -19.46
CA GLU A 232 -6.78 12.20 -19.75
C GLU A 232 -5.79 12.17 -18.59
N ASN A 233 -6.22 12.17 -17.33
CA ASN A 233 -5.31 12.01 -16.18
C ASN A 233 -4.65 10.62 -16.14
N LYS A 234 -5.35 9.57 -16.59
CA LYS A 234 -4.76 8.22 -16.72
C LYS A 234 -3.77 8.15 -17.88
N LYS A 235 -4.09 8.79 -19.01
CA LYS A 235 -3.24 8.81 -20.20
C LYS A 235 -2.02 9.73 -20.06
N SER A 236 -2.20 10.93 -19.52
CA SER A 236 -1.13 11.90 -19.28
C SER A 236 -0.09 11.37 -18.30
N LYS A 237 -0.47 10.55 -17.32
CA LYS A 237 0.51 9.92 -16.43
C LYS A 237 1.38 8.91 -17.18
N SER A 238 0.80 8.04 -18.01
CA SER A 238 1.62 7.10 -18.82
C SER A 238 2.43 7.79 -19.91
N GLU A 239 1.89 8.88 -20.49
CA GLU A 239 2.56 9.68 -21.51
C GLU A 239 3.70 10.50 -20.91
N GLN A 240 3.50 11.08 -19.73
CA GLN A 240 4.55 11.75 -18.95
C GLN A 240 5.63 10.78 -18.47
N ASP A 241 5.24 9.58 -18.02
CA ASP A 241 6.19 8.52 -17.63
C ASP A 241 7.01 8.06 -18.85
N ALA A 242 6.40 7.96 -20.03
CA ALA A 242 7.11 7.64 -21.28
C ALA A 242 8.06 8.76 -21.73
N GLU A 243 7.63 10.02 -21.66
CA GLU A 243 8.44 11.20 -21.97
C GLU A 243 9.68 11.27 -21.05
N VAL A 244 9.48 11.09 -19.75
CA VAL A 244 10.56 11.09 -18.76
C VAL A 244 11.51 9.91 -19.01
N THR A 245 10.99 8.72 -19.28
CA THR A 245 11.79 7.53 -19.62
C THR A 245 12.63 7.75 -20.88
N LEU A 246 12.06 8.39 -21.92
CA LEU A 246 12.78 8.73 -23.14
C LEU A 246 13.86 9.78 -22.92
N GLN A 247 13.63 10.76 -22.04
CA GLN A 247 14.65 11.74 -21.66
C GLN A 247 15.81 11.09 -20.90
N PHE A 248 15.53 10.16 -19.99
CA PHE A 248 16.56 9.36 -19.32
C PHE A 248 17.34 8.50 -20.31
N LEU A 249 16.65 7.84 -21.25
CA LEU A 249 17.30 7.04 -22.27
C LEU A 249 18.19 7.89 -23.17
N LYS A 250 17.71 9.05 -23.63
CA LYS A 250 18.49 10.00 -24.44
C LYS A 250 19.74 10.46 -23.70
N SER A 251 19.61 10.78 -22.41
CA SER A 251 20.73 11.22 -21.58
C SER A 251 21.74 10.10 -21.34
N ALA A 252 21.27 8.89 -21.03
CA ALA A 252 22.11 7.71 -20.82
C ALA A 252 22.88 7.34 -22.10
N VAL A 253 22.25 7.39 -23.27
CA VAL A 253 22.92 7.16 -24.56
C VAL A 253 23.92 8.26 -24.89
N TYR A 254 23.56 9.53 -24.65
CA TYR A 254 24.48 10.65 -24.86
C TYR A 254 25.76 10.49 -24.03
N TYR A 255 25.61 10.27 -22.71
CA TYR A 255 26.77 10.11 -21.83
C TYR A 255 27.51 8.80 -22.08
N PHE A 256 26.84 7.70 -22.46
CA PHE A 256 27.53 6.48 -22.91
C PHE A 256 28.50 6.74 -24.08
N LEU A 257 28.17 7.65 -24.99
CA LEU A 257 29.01 8.00 -26.14
C LEU A 257 30.05 9.07 -25.84
N THR A 258 29.74 10.04 -24.97
CA THR A 258 30.62 11.19 -24.70
C THR A 258 31.52 11.01 -23.48
N ASP A 259 31.07 10.24 -22.48
CA ASP A 259 31.78 10.01 -21.21
C ASP A 259 32.48 8.66 -21.23
N ARG A 260 33.81 8.69 -21.45
CA ARG A 260 34.67 7.50 -21.49
C ARG A 260 35.06 6.98 -20.11
N GLU A 261 34.81 7.73 -19.03
CA GLU A 261 35.20 7.35 -17.67
C GLU A 261 34.16 6.43 -17.03
N ASN A 262 32.88 6.56 -17.39
CA ASN A 262 31.79 5.77 -16.82
C ASN A 262 30.89 5.09 -17.87
N VAL A 263 31.49 4.55 -18.94
CA VAL A 263 30.78 3.83 -20.00
C VAL A 263 29.96 2.65 -19.44
N ALA A 264 30.49 1.94 -18.43
CA ALA A 264 29.84 0.79 -17.82
C ALA A 264 28.55 1.18 -17.05
N GLY A 265 28.58 2.30 -16.31
CA GLY A 265 27.40 2.80 -15.59
C GLY A 265 26.30 3.27 -16.53
N HIS A 266 26.67 3.98 -17.60
CA HIS A 266 25.70 4.43 -18.62
C HIS A 266 25.13 3.25 -19.41
N LEU A 267 25.93 2.22 -19.71
CA LEU A 267 25.44 0.99 -20.33
C LEU A 267 24.44 0.27 -19.42
N ALA A 268 24.76 0.12 -18.13
CA ALA A 268 23.85 -0.50 -17.17
C ALA A 268 22.52 0.28 -17.05
N ALA A 269 22.56 1.61 -17.09
CA ALA A 269 21.37 2.45 -17.11
C ALA A 269 20.53 2.23 -18.38
N ILE A 270 21.15 2.17 -19.56
CA ILE A 270 20.46 1.86 -20.83
C ILE A 270 19.81 0.47 -20.77
N GLN A 271 20.54 -0.53 -20.28
CA GLN A 271 20.04 -1.90 -20.13
C GLN A 271 18.87 -1.99 -19.14
N SER A 272 18.89 -1.18 -18.08
CA SER A 272 17.81 -1.09 -17.10
C SER A 272 16.57 -0.39 -17.65
N ILE A 273 16.73 0.68 -18.44
CA ILE A 273 15.62 1.44 -19.02
C ILE A 273 14.92 0.65 -20.14
N LEU A 274 15.68 -0.06 -20.98
CA LEU A 274 15.16 -0.89 -22.07
C LEU A 274 14.68 -2.28 -21.61
N GLY A 275 14.96 -2.66 -20.36
CA GLY A 275 14.47 -3.90 -19.77
C GLY A 275 15.08 -5.17 -20.37
N PHE A 276 16.35 -5.14 -20.78
CA PHE A 276 17.00 -6.33 -21.32
C PHE A 276 17.00 -7.48 -20.31
N SER A 277 16.70 -8.67 -20.82
CA SER A 277 16.79 -9.92 -20.07
C SER A 277 18.25 -10.24 -19.70
N GLN A 278 18.44 -11.10 -18.72
CA GLN A 278 19.77 -11.46 -18.25
C GLN A 278 20.62 -12.11 -19.36
N ASP A 279 20.00 -12.87 -20.25
CA ASP A 279 20.65 -13.51 -21.40
C ASP A 279 21.10 -12.49 -22.46
N GLU A 280 20.30 -11.45 -22.70
CA GLU A 280 20.65 -10.34 -23.60
C GLU A 280 21.79 -9.50 -23.04
N LYS A 281 21.78 -9.22 -21.72
CA LYS A 281 22.89 -8.52 -21.05
C LYS A 281 24.20 -9.27 -21.18
N LEU A 282 24.21 -10.59 -20.96
CA LEU A 282 25.39 -11.44 -21.11
C LEU A 282 25.88 -11.52 -22.57
N SER A 283 24.97 -11.41 -23.54
CA SER A 283 25.31 -11.39 -24.97
C SER A 283 25.94 -10.05 -25.37
N ILE A 284 25.42 -8.94 -24.84
CA ILE A 284 25.97 -7.59 -25.04
C ILE A 284 27.34 -7.45 -24.35
N GLU A 285 27.51 -7.98 -23.14
CA GLU A 285 28.80 -8.01 -22.45
C GLU A 285 29.83 -8.77 -23.29
N ARG A 286 29.50 -9.99 -23.75
CA ARG A 286 30.35 -10.78 -24.65
C ARG A 286 30.71 -10.04 -25.94
N ALA A 287 29.76 -9.33 -26.55
CA ALA A 287 30.01 -8.51 -27.73
C ALA A 287 30.89 -7.28 -27.42
N SER A 288 30.75 -6.67 -26.23
CA SER A 288 31.58 -5.52 -25.83
C SER A 288 33.04 -5.90 -25.59
N TYR A 289 33.30 -7.11 -25.08
CA TYR A 289 34.65 -7.66 -24.96
C TYR A 289 35.28 -8.01 -26.31
N ALA A 290 34.47 -8.27 -27.34
CA ALA A 290 34.94 -8.54 -28.69
C ALA A 290 35.26 -7.27 -29.50
N TRP A 291 34.84 -6.09 -29.03
CA TRP A 291 35.10 -4.79 -29.67
C TRP A 291 36.30 -4.04 -29.06
N LYS A 292 36.91 -4.57 -27.99
CA LYS A 292 38.20 -4.11 -27.44
C LYS A 292 39.34 -4.99 -27.93
#